data_AF-A0A9P0MD37-F1
#
_entry.id   AF-A0A9P0MD37-F1
#
_cell.length_a   1.000
_cell.length_b   1.000
_cell.length_c   1.000
_cell.angle_alpha   90.00
_cell.angle_beta   90.00
_cell.angle_gamma   90.00
#
_symmetry.space_group_name_H-M   'P 1'
#
loop_
_entity.id
_entity.type
_entity.pdbx_description
1 polymer ?
#
loop_
_entity_poly.entity_id
_entity_poly.type
_entity_poly.pdbx_seq_one_letter_code
_entity_poly.pdbx_strand_id
1 'polypeptide(L)'
;MRDIKIFYDSFYKTSEKITQDNFILKHCSVTDPKRSRKREQEKNKPKSMSVKYYVKRRDGLMVNVCRQSFINILGVKKDRILNVVKRYKESNEMPKERRGGDRTKGKNNTKRAAIKEFVESLKCIESHYCRSKTFSRIYLPAELNIRKLWRMFNNTVDKDLQVKESFLRYFFTRKYNVGFGTPKTDMCSTCLQFQDQIKKSLDINTKNRLMAQQRAHKIRAKCFYELLKEVHADNEVVTFSFDCQKKPGSAKNRRSSSLLQYAAKLLSLCNCTGDF
;
A
#
# COMPACT_ATOMS: atom_id res chain seq x y z
N MET A 1 43.06 4.61 40.25
CA MET A 1 41.61 4.41 39.94
C MET A 1 40.93 5.63 39.31
N ARG A 2 41.26 6.89 39.68
CA ARG A 2 40.59 8.09 39.11
C ARG A 2 40.74 8.24 37.58
N ASP A 3 41.93 7.99 37.04
CA ASP A 3 42.19 8.12 35.59
C ASP A 3 41.33 7.16 34.73
N ILE A 4 41.14 5.93 35.22
CA ILE A 4 40.28 4.92 34.57
C ILE A 4 38.83 5.40 34.54
N LYS A 5 38.34 5.94 35.66
CA LYS A 5 36.98 6.46 35.77
C LYS A 5 36.75 7.64 34.83
N ILE A 6 37.67 8.60 34.78
CA ILE A 6 37.58 9.75 33.87
C ILE A 6 37.55 9.30 32.41
N PHE A 7 38.36 8.30 32.04
CA PHE A 7 38.37 7.75 30.69
C PHE A 7 37.05 7.05 30.33
N TYR A 8 36.51 6.26 31.25
CA TYR A 8 35.19 5.63 31.11
C TYR A 8 34.09 6.69 30.96
N ASP A 9 34.07 7.69 31.83
CA ASP A 9 33.08 8.78 31.81
C ASP A 9 33.20 9.58 30.50
N SER A 10 34.41 9.78 29.97
CA SER A 10 34.61 10.43 28.68
C SER A 10 34.05 9.62 27.51
N PHE A 11 34.06 8.29 27.57
CA PHE A 11 33.49 7.43 26.55
C PHE A 11 31.96 7.41 26.61
N TYR A 12 31.40 7.39 27.83
CA TYR A 12 29.96 7.37 28.08
C TYR A 12 29.30 8.75 28.19
N LYS A 13 30.05 9.84 27.98
CA LYS A 13 29.51 11.21 27.92
C LYS A 13 28.35 11.35 26.91
N THR A 14 28.40 10.60 25.82
CA THR A 14 27.34 10.55 24.81
C THR A 14 26.91 9.10 24.59
N SER A 15 25.60 8.86 24.55
CA SER A 15 25.02 7.53 24.30
C SER A 15 25.04 7.13 22.82
N GLU A 16 25.30 8.08 21.92
CA GLU A 16 25.38 7.84 20.49
C GLU A 16 26.53 6.90 20.11
N LYS A 17 26.18 5.81 19.44
CA LYS A 17 27.14 4.78 19.02
C LYS A 17 28.22 5.32 18.09
N ILE A 18 27.89 6.25 17.18
CA ILE A 18 28.85 6.80 16.22
C ILE A 18 29.97 7.55 16.96
N THR A 19 29.59 8.44 17.88
CA THR A 19 30.50 9.20 18.71
C THR A 19 31.40 8.30 19.57
N GLN A 20 30.84 7.24 20.15
CA GLN A 20 31.60 6.22 20.85
C GLN A 20 32.56 5.44 19.94
N ASP A 21 32.12 5.03 18.74
CA ASP A 21 32.99 4.31 17.80
C ASP A 21 34.15 5.21 17.32
N ASN A 22 33.93 6.52 17.15
CA ASN A 22 34.98 7.51 16.87
C ASN A 22 35.98 7.62 18.03
N PHE A 23 35.49 7.60 19.27
CA PHE A 23 36.35 7.60 20.45
C PHE A 23 37.25 6.35 20.50
N ILE A 24 36.71 5.18 20.15
CA ILE A 24 37.48 3.93 20.06
C ILE A 24 38.61 4.07 19.01
N LEU A 25 38.31 4.65 17.84
CA LEU A 25 39.32 4.87 16.80
C LEU A 25 40.43 5.81 17.26
N LYS A 26 40.09 6.90 17.96
CA LYS A 26 41.08 7.84 18.49
C LYS A 26 42.08 7.20 19.46
N HIS A 27 41.70 6.10 20.11
CA HIS A 27 42.49 5.43 21.13
C HIS A 27 43.00 4.04 20.70
N CYS A 28 42.85 3.70 19.43
CA CYS A 28 43.40 2.49 18.83
C CYS A 28 44.35 2.88 17.68
N SER A 29 45.56 2.33 17.66
CA SER A 29 46.42 2.42 16.49
C SER A 29 46.55 1.07 15.81
N VAL A 30 46.44 1.09 14.48
CA VAL A 30 46.52 -0.11 13.64
C VAL A 30 47.93 -0.25 13.12
N THR A 31 48.46 -1.46 13.21
CA THR A 31 49.76 -1.83 12.68
C THR A 31 49.64 -3.12 11.90
N ASP A 32 50.45 -3.28 10.86
CA ASP A 32 50.53 -4.55 10.16
C ASP A 32 51.27 -5.59 11.01
N PRO A 33 50.83 -6.86 11.00
CA PRO A 33 51.50 -7.91 11.76
C PRO A 33 52.93 -8.11 11.24
N LYS A 34 53.94 -7.77 12.06
CA LYS A 34 55.36 -7.89 11.69
C LYS A 34 55.83 -9.34 11.47
N ARG A 35 55.13 -10.33 12.02
CA ARG A 35 55.46 -11.76 11.90
C ARG A 35 54.17 -12.58 11.81
N SER A 36 54.12 -13.49 10.85
CA SER A 36 53.07 -14.51 10.73
C SER A 36 53.70 -15.87 10.99
N ARG A 37 53.25 -16.59 12.04
CA ARG A 37 53.65 -17.97 12.29
C ARG A 37 52.46 -18.85 11.90
N LYS A 38 52.52 -19.49 10.73
CA LYS A 38 51.59 -20.58 10.43
C LYS A 38 52.05 -21.80 11.23
N ARG A 39 51.17 -22.34 12.08
CA ARG A 39 51.31 -23.72 12.55
C ARG A 39 50.63 -24.59 11.50
N GLU A 40 51.29 -25.67 11.10
CA GLU A 40 50.86 -26.58 10.04
C GLU A 40 49.43 -27.15 10.26
N GLN A 41 48.97 -27.15 11.52
CA GLN A 41 47.65 -27.63 11.94
C GLN A 41 46.57 -26.53 12.10
N GLU A 42 46.90 -25.23 11.98
CA GLU A 42 45.91 -24.15 12.12
C GLU A 42 45.28 -23.78 10.77
N LYS A 43 44.03 -24.21 10.55
CA LYS A 43 43.18 -23.80 9.40
C LYS A 43 42.74 -22.32 9.44
N ASN A 44 43.11 -21.57 10.47
CA ASN A 44 42.67 -20.20 10.66
C ASN A 44 43.46 -19.23 9.76
N LYS A 45 42.75 -18.32 9.08
CA LYS A 45 43.38 -17.26 8.30
C LYS A 45 44.33 -16.45 9.19
N PRO A 46 45.52 -16.07 8.69
CA PRO A 46 46.45 -15.24 9.45
C PRO A 46 45.76 -13.94 9.87
N LYS A 47 46.11 -13.41 11.05
CA LYS A 47 45.59 -12.13 11.51
C LYS A 47 45.97 -11.06 10.49
N SER A 48 44.98 -10.39 9.90
CA SER A 48 45.22 -9.34 8.89
C SER A 48 45.66 -8.00 9.49
N MET A 49 45.60 -7.86 10.83
CA MET A 49 45.87 -6.61 11.52
C MET A 49 46.27 -6.84 12.98
N SER A 50 47.15 -5.99 13.48
CA SER A 50 47.50 -5.87 14.90
C SER A 50 47.04 -4.50 15.41
N VAL A 51 46.44 -4.46 16.60
CA VAL A 51 45.89 -3.22 17.18
C VAL A 51 46.57 -2.95 18.51
N LYS A 52 47.10 -1.74 18.68
CA LYS A 52 47.59 -1.21 19.95
C LYS A 52 46.52 -0.33 20.59
N TYR A 53 46.35 -0.47 21.90
CA TYR A 53 45.32 0.21 22.66
C TYR A 53 45.97 1.26 23.57
N TYR A 54 45.34 2.43 23.66
CA TYR A 54 45.84 3.54 24.47
C TYR A 54 44.76 4.08 25.39
N VAL A 55 45.15 4.50 26.58
CA VAL A 55 44.28 5.18 27.55
C VAL A 55 44.88 6.53 27.88
N LYS A 56 44.05 7.59 27.81
CA LYS A 56 44.47 8.95 28.12
C LYS A 56 44.50 9.17 29.64
N ARG A 57 45.65 9.57 30.17
CA ARG A 57 45.81 10.01 31.57
C ARG A 57 45.33 11.44 31.77
N ARG A 58 45.17 11.86 33.03
CA ARG A 58 44.85 13.26 33.41
C ARG A 58 45.85 14.26 32.83
N ASP A 59 47.12 13.86 32.80
CA ASP A 59 48.25 14.66 32.30
C ASP A 59 48.25 14.79 30.76
N GLY A 60 47.23 14.25 30.07
CA GLY A 60 47.09 14.29 28.62
C GLY A 60 47.84 13.18 27.87
N LEU A 61 48.76 12.48 28.55
CA LEU A 61 49.59 11.42 27.98
C LEU A 61 48.77 10.15 27.66
N MET A 62 49.07 9.54 26.51
CA MET A 62 48.49 8.27 26.07
C MET A 62 49.35 7.10 26.56
N VAL A 63 48.82 6.28 27.46
CA VAL A 63 49.51 5.09 27.96
C VAL A 63 49.08 3.87 27.17
N ASN A 64 50.05 3.09 26.67
CA ASN A 64 49.76 1.83 26.01
C ASN A 64 49.27 0.79 27.02
N VAL A 65 48.15 0.14 26.72
CA VAL A 65 47.56 -0.88 27.59
C VAL A 65 47.33 -2.18 26.82
N CYS A 66 47.26 -3.29 27.55
CA CYS A 66 46.86 -4.55 26.96
C CYS A 66 45.37 -4.49 26.54
N ARG A 67 45.01 -5.36 25.59
CA ARG A 67 43.65 -5.48 25.09
C ARG A 67 42.62 -5.71 26.19
N GLN A 68 42.93 -6.59 27.14
CA GLN A 68 42.00 -6.99 28.19
C GLN A 68 41.68 -5.82 29.11
N SER A 69 42.69 -5.04 29.48
CA SER A 69 42.50 -3.82 30.27
C SER A 69 41.62 -2.82 29.53
N PHE A 70 41.86 -2.58 28.24
CA PHE A 70 41.04 -1.65 27.45
C PHE A 70 39.56 -2.08 27.37
N ILE A 71 39.31 -3.39 27.16
CA ILE A 71 37.96 -3.97 27.16
C ILE A 71 37.29 -3.81 28.51
N ASN A 72 37.99 -4.13 29.59
CA ASN A 72 37.46 -4.07 30.95
C ASN A 72 37.18 -2.62 31.37
N ILE A 73 38.05 -1.69 30.99
CA ILE A 73 37.88 -0.26 31.26
C ILE A 73 36.64 0.28 30.56
N LEU A 74 36.45 -0.01 29.26
CA LEU A 74 35.32 0.52 28.50
C LEU A 74 34.03 -0.27 28.64
N GLY A 75 34.06 -1.50 29.16
CA GLY A 75 32.88 -2.38 29.21
C GLY A 75 32.37 -2.81 27.83
N VAL A 76 33.23 -2.80 26.79
CA VAL A 76 32.84 -3.06 25.40
C VAL A 76 33.38 -4.40 24.91
N LYS A 77 32.54 -5.19 24.25
CA LYS A 77 32.96 -6.46 23.63
C LYS A 77 34.10 -6.25 22.65
N LYS A 78 35.07 -7.16 22.71
CA LYS A 78 36.19 -7.31 21.79
C LYS A 78 35.84 -7.07 20.32
N ASP A 79 34.76 -7.68 19.86
CA ASP A 79 34.38 -7.68 18.44
C ASP A 79 33.92 -6.31 17.97
N ARG A 80 33.28 -5.50 18.83
CA ARG A 80 32.90 -4.13 18.48
C ARG A 80 34.14 -3.30 18.16
N ILE A 81 35.16 -3.37 19.02
CA ILE A 81 36.42 -2.62 18.83
C ILE A 81 37.11 -3.08 17.55
N LEU A 82 37.29 -4.39 17.35
CA LEU A 82 37.92 -4.92 16.15
C LEU A 82 37.16 -4.55 14.87
N ASN A 83 35.83 -4.64 14.86
CA ASN A 83 35.02 -4.33 13.67
C ASN A 83 35.04 -2.84 13.34
N VAL A 84 35.11 -1.95 14.33
CA VAL A 84 35.27 -0.51 14.10
C VAL A 84 36.62 -0.22 13.46
N VAL A 85 37.70 -0.74 14.05
CA VAL A 85 39.06 -0.51 13.57
C VAL A 85 39.30 -1.16 12.20
N LYS A 86 38.77 -2.37 11.97
CA LYS A 86 38.86 -3.07 10.69
C LYS A 86 38.17 -2.29 9.56
N ARG A 87 36.94 -1.83 9.80
CA ARG A 87 36.20 -1.03 8.81
C ARG A 87 36.93 0.27 8.48
N TYR A 88 37.48 0.94 9.49
CA TYR A 88 38.28 2.13 9.28
C TYR A 88 39.52 1.83 8.41
N LYS A 89 40.25 0.74 8.67
CA LYS A 89 41.40 0.32 7.86
C LYS A 89 41.01 0.03 6.40
N GLU A 90 39.85 -0.59 6.18
CA GLU A 90 39.40 -1.00 4.84
C GLU A 90 38.83 0.17 4.02
N SER A 91 38.08 1.08 4.64
CA SER A 91 37.39 2.16 3.91
C SER A 91 38.01 3.55 4.06
N ASN A 92 38.93 3.75 5.02
CA ASN A 92 39.42 5.08 5.45
C ASN A 92 38.30 6.09 5.79
N GLU A 93 37.09 5.61 6.03
CA GLU A 93 35.94 6.44 6.37
C GLU A 93 35.63 6.34 7.86
N MET A 94 35.18 7.45 8.45
CA MET A 94 34.67 7.45 9.82
C MET A 94 33.48 6.48 9.98
N PRO A 95 33.35 5.83 11.16
CA PRO A 95 32.23 4.96 11.49
C PRO A 95 30.86 5.57 11.18
N LYS A 96 30.13 4.93 10.26
CA LYS A 96 28.73 5.26 9.94
C LYS A 96 27.80 4.19 10.51
N GLU A 97 26.62 4.59 10.98
CA GLU A 97 25.57 3.64 11.36
C GLU A 97 24.98 2.98 10.10
N ARG A 98 24.93 1.65 10.09
CA ARG A 98 24.46 0.84 8.95
C ARG A 98 23.32 -0.11 9.34
N ARG A 99 22.88 -0.08 10.61
CA ARG A 99 21.71 -0.81 11.10
C ARG A 99 20.43 -0.06 10.72
N GLY A 100 19.39 -0.81 10.32
CA GLY A 100 18.05 -0.26 10.10
C GLY A 100 17.85 0.62 8.85
N GLY A 101 18.84 0.77 7.97
CA GLY A 101 18.65 1.53 6.72
C GLY A 101 17.78 0.80 5.70
N ASP A 102 17.00 1.55 4.91
CA ASP A 102 16.18 1.01 3.81
C ASP A 102 17.09 0.53 2.66
N ARG A 103 17.34 -0.79 2.61
CA ARG A 103 18.16 -1.44 1.58
C ARG A 103 17.39 -1.74 0.29
N THR A 104 16.11 -1.36 0.22
CA THR A 104 15.19 -1.83 -0.81
C THR A 104 14.54 -0.72 -1.63
N LYS A 105 14.46 0.51 -1.09
CA LYS A 105 13.76 1.63 -1.74
C LYS A 105 14.22 1.90 -3.16
N GLY A 106 15.51 1.72 -3.47
CA GLY A 106 16.07 2.00 -4.80
C GLY A 106 15.85 0.88 -5.83
N LYS A 107 15.81 -0.39 -5.40
CA LYS A 107 15.89 -1.55 -6.33
C LYS A 107 14.68 -1.69 -7.25
N ASN A 108 13.52 -1.20 -6.82
CA ASN A 108 12.27 -1.38 -7.55
C ASN A 108 11.74 -0.06 -8.15
N ASN A 109 12.51 1.03 -8.13
CA ASN A 109 12.01 2.32 -8.60
C ASN A 109 11.67 2.30 -10.10
N THR A 110 12.47 1.63 -10.92
CA THR A 110 12.19 1.41 -12.36
C THR A 110 10.90 0.62 -12.56
N LYS A 111 10.72 -0.47 -11.81
CA LYS A 111 9.48 -1.28 -11.85
C LYS A 111 8.25 -0.49 -11.43
N ARG A 112 8.39 0.42 -10.45
CA ARG A 112 7.31 1.29 -10.01
C ARG A 112 6.89 2.28 -11.09
N ALA A 113 7.85 2.85 -11.81
CA ALA A 113 7.58 3.76 -12.92
C ALA A 113 6.83 3.02 -14.04
N ALA A 114 7.30 1.82 -14.43
CA ALA A 114 6.63 0.99 -15.43
C ALA A 114 5.18 0.61 -15.03
N ILE A 115 4.95 0.27 -13.76
CA ILE A 115 3.57 -0.02 -13.28
C ILE A 115 2.69 1.23 -13.38
N LYS A 116 3.23 2.42 -13.07
CA LYS A 116 2.46 3.66 -13.15
C LYS A 116 2.03 3.95 -14.59
N GLU A 117 2.95 3.85 -15.54
CA GLU A 117 2.67 4.02 -16.98
C GLU A 117 1.65 2.98 -17.47
N PHE A 118 1.77 1.73 -17.02
CA PHE A 118 0.79 0.70 -17.33
C PHE A 118 -0.60 1.01 -16.77
N VAL A 119 -0.70 1.55 -15.55
CA VAL A 119 -2.00 1.95 -14.97
C VAL A 119 -2.61 3.12 -15.72
N GLU A 120 -1.80 4.09 -16.14
CA GLU A 120 -2.24 5.27 -16.91
C GLU A 120 -2.71 4.90 -18.33
N SER A 121 -2.16 3.85 -18.94
CA SER A 121 -2.62 3.35 -20.23
C SER A 121 -3.95 2.59 -20.17
N LEU A 122 -4.37 2.11 -18.99
CA LEU A 122 -5.69 1.50 -18.81
C LEU A 122 -6.75 2.59 -18.84
N LYS A 123 -7.65 2.55 -19.82
CA LYS A 123 -8.85 3.40 -19.85
C LYS A 123 -9.72 3.10 -18.63
N CYS A 124 -9.63 3.97 -17.63
CA CYS A 124 -10.30 3.82 -16.35
C CYS A 124 -11.64 4.55 -16.36
N ILE A 125 -12.72 3.86 -15.94
CA ILE A 125 -14.02 4.50 -15.78
C ILE A 125 -14.02 5.19 -14.42
N GLU A 126 -14.14 6.52 -14.42
CA GLU A 126 -14.29 7.29 -13.19
C GLU A 126 -15.58 6.89 -12.47
N SER A 127 -15.56 6.89 -11.14
CA SER A 127 -16.78 6.65 -10.36
C SER A 127 -17.76 7.80 -10.58
N HIS A 128 -18.71 7.62 -11.50
CA HIS A 128 -19.72 8.61 -11.91
C HIS A 128 -20.62 9.10 -10.75
N TYR A 129 -20.55 8.50 -9.56
CA TYR A 129 -21.32 8.91 -8.39
C TYR A 129 -20.50 8.77 -7.11
N CYS A 130 -19.70 9.77 -6.74
CA CYS A 130 -19.23 9.93 -5.36
C CYS A 130 -18.78 11.37 -5.05
N ARG A 131 -19.58 12.01 -4.19
CA ARG A 131 -19.22 13.00 -3.16
C ARG A 131 -17.82 13.61 -3.28
N SER A 132 -17.81 14.90 -3.57
CA SER A 132 -16.68 15.82 -3.57
C SER A 132 -15.63 15.49 -2.47
N LYS A 133 -14.37 15.35 -2.91
CA LYS A 133 -13.12 15.45 -2.11
C LYS A 133 -12.41 14.18 -1.59
N THR A 134 -12.80 12.96 -1.95
CA THR A 134 -11.98 11.76 -1.63
C THR A 134 -11.60 11.01 -2.90
N PHE A 135 -10.34 10.55 -2.96
CA PHE A 135 -9.74 9.74 -4.03
C PHE A 135 -10.76 8.70 -4.55
N SER A 136 -11.39 9.01 -5.68
CA SER A 136 -12.47 8.20 -6.24
C SER A 136 -11.91 6.83 -6.57
N ARG A 137 -12.61 5.78 -6.15
CA ARG A 137 -12.27 4.40 -6.51
C ARG A 137 -12.40 4.27 -8.02
N ILE A 138 -11.32 3.91 -8.69
CA ILE A 138 -11.31 3.67 -10.13
C ILE A 138 -11.90 2.29 -10.40
N TYR A 139 -12.81 2.17 -11.36
CA TYR A 139 -13.39 0.87 -11.73
C TYR A 139 -12.93 0.44 -13.12
N LEU A 140 -12.39 -0.78 -13.19
CA LEU A 140 -12.10 -1.48 -14.44
C LEU A 140 -13.26 -2.42 -14.81
N PRO A 141 -13.41 -2.79 -16.09
CA PRO A 141 -14.37 -3.79 -16.54
C PRO A 141 -14.36 -5.08 -15.70
N ALA A 142 -15.53 -5.68 -15.47
CA ALA A 142 -15.68 -6.89 -14.64
C ALA A 142 -14.95 -8.13 -15.21
N GLU A 143 -14.63 -8.11 -16.51
CA GLU A 143 -13.91 -9.19 -17.18
C GLU A 143 -12.42 -9.21 -16.83
N LEU A 144 -11.87 -8.06 -16.40
CA LEU A 144 -10.50 -7.93 -15.95
C LEU A 144 -10.40 -8.39 -14.49
N ASN A 145 -9.26 -8.98 -14.16
CA ASN A 145 -8.90 -9.30 -12.80
C ASN A 145 -7.41 -9.01 -12.59
N ILE A 146 -6.98 -8.93 -11.33
CA ILE A 146 -5.59 -8.61 -10.98
C ILE A 146 -4.60 -9.57 -11.64
N ARG A 147 -4.97 -10.85 -11.75
CA ARG A 147 -4.12 -11.90 -12.34
C ARG A 147 -3.94 -11.72 -13.86
N LYS A 148 -5.00 -11.33 -14.57
CA LYS A 148 -4.99 -11.02 -16.01
C LYS A 148 -4.16 -9.77 -16.25
N LEU A 149 -4.38 -8.71 -15.48
CA LEU A 149 -3.59 -7.47 -15.55
C LEU A 149 -2.11 -7.75 -15.30
N TRP A 150 -1.79 -8.62 -14.34
CA TRP A 150 -0.42 -9.04 -14.08
C TRP A 150 0.22 -9.78 -15.26
N ARG A 151 -0.52 -10.69 -15.91
CA ARG A 151 -0.05 -11.35 -17.13
C ARG A 151 0.14 -10.35 -18.27
N MET A 152 -0.81 -9.44 -18.47
CA MET A 152 -0.71 -8.39 -19.49
C MET A 152 0.53 -7.53 -19.27
N PHE A 153 0.71 -7.02 -18.05
CA PHE A 153 1.88 -6.22 -17.69
C PHE A 153 3.20 -6.96 -17.94
N ASN A 154 3.34 -8.19 -17.43
CA ASN A 154 4.57 -8.96 -17.58
C ASN A 154 4.86 -9.39 -19.02
N ASN A 155 3.84 -9.45 -19.88
CA ASN A 155 3.99 -9.73 -21.31
C ASN A 155 4.36 -8.48 -22.12
N THR A 156 4.04 -7.27 -21.64
CA THR A 156 4.37 -6.01 -22.30
C THR A 156 5.75 -5.47 -21.96
N VAL A 157 6.34 -5.91 -20.83
CA VAL A 157 7.63 -5.39 -20.34
C VAL A 157 8.75 -6.42 -20.45
N ASP A 158 9.99 -5.93 -20.55
CA ASP A 158 11.18 -6.78 -20.53
C ASP A 158 11.32 -7.59 -19.24
N LYS A 159 12.06 -8.71 -19.32
CA LYS A 159 12.28 -9.65 -18.20
C LYS A 159 12.78 -8.96 -16.92
N ASP A 160 13.59 -7.92 -17.04
CA ASP A 160 14.15 -7.19 -15.90
C ASP A 160 13.09 -6.36 -15.15
N LEU A 161 12.05 -5.91 -15.85
CA LEU A 161 10.95 -5.12 -15.30
C LEU A 161 9.77 -5.97 -14.81
N GLN A 162 9.76 -7.27 -15.09
CA GLN A 162 8.72 -8.18 -14.61
C GLN A 162 8.63 -8.15 -13.09
N VAL A 163 7.39 -8.21 -12.60
CA VAL A 163 7.06 -8.17 -11.18
C VAL A 163 6.29 -9.42 -10.75
N LYS A 164 6.25 -9.66 -9.44
CA LYS A 164 5.37 -10.67 -8.85
C LYS A 164 3.94 -10.13 -8.78
N GLU A 165 2.96 -11.02 -8.87
CA GLU A 165 1.53 -10.64 -8.77
C GLU A 165 1.23 -9.87 -7.46
N SER A 166 1.83 -10.30 -6.34
CA SER A 166 1.65 -9.64 -5.04
C SER A 166 2.13 -8.18 -5.04
N PHE A 167 3.20 -7.89 -5.77
CA PHE A 167 3.73 -6.54 -5.89
C PHE A 167 2.78 -5.66 -6.73
N LEU A 168 2.30 -6.17 -7.86
CA LEU A 168 1.32 -5.45 -8.68
C LEU A 168 0.01 -5.22 -7.92
N ARG A 169 -0.51 -6.26 -7.23
CA ARG A 169 -1.71 -6.18 -6.39
C ARG A 169 -1.61 -5.09 -5.34
N TYR A 170 -0.45 -4.94 -4.69
CA TYR A 170 -0.21 -3.88 -3.72
C TYR A 170 -0.37 -2.49 -4.35
N PHE A 171 0.16 -2.26 -5.55
CA PHE A 171 -0.01 -0.99 -6.26
C PHE A 171 -1.48 -0.73 -6.60
N PHE A 172 -2.15 -1.69 -7.23
CA PHE A 172 -3.55 -1.53 -7.62
C PHE A 172 -4.48 -1.32 -6.42
N THR A 173 -4.25 -2.01 -5.30
CA THR A 173 -5.14 -1.93 -4.13
C THR A 173 -4.82 -0.75 -3.22
N ARG A 174 -3.55 -0.53 -2.88
CA ARG A 174 -3.13 0.45 -1.87
C ARG A 174 -2.74 1.81 -2.43
N LYS A 175 -2.31 1.89 -3.69
CA LYS A 175 -1.91 3.15 -4.33
C LYS A 175 -3.00 3.75 -5.20
N TYR A 176 -3.59 2.93 -6.07
CA TYR A 176 -4.59 3.39 -7.03
C TYR A 176 -6.04 3.09 -6.62
N ASN A 177 -6.25 2.27 -5.57
CA ASN A 177 -7.57 1.85 -5.10
C ASN A 177 -8.49 1.41 -6.26
N VAL A 178 -8.02 0.47 -7.09
CA VAL A 178 -8.74 -0.01 -8.26
C VAL A 178 -9.72 -1.11 -7.88
N GLY A 179 -10.97 -0.97 -8.29
CA GLY A 179 -12.01 -1.98 -8.24
C GLY A 179 -12.25 -2.63 -9.60
N PHE A 180 -12.90 -3.80 -9.59
CA PHE A 180 -13.32 -4.52 -10.79
C PHE A 180 -14.84 -4.60 -10.83
N GLY A 181 -15.40 -4.35 -12.02
CA GLY A 181 -16.83 -4.18 -12.23
C GLY A 181 -17.30 -2.82 -11.73
N THR A 182 -18.42 -2.34 -12.27
CA THR A 182 -19.08 -1.15 -11.74
C THR A 182 -19.92 -1.52 -10.53
N PRO A 183 -20.07 -0.64 -9.53
CA PRO A 183 -21.17 -0.74 -8.59
C PRO A 183 -22.47 -0.91 -9.38
N LYS A 184 -23.37 -1.77 -8.91
CA LYS A 184 -24.73 -1.88 -9.48
C LYS A 184 -25.54 -0.63 -9.10
N THR A 185 -25.09 0.53 -9.50
CA THR A 185 -25.89 1.75 -9.51
C THR A 185 -26.83 1.63 -10.71
N ASP A 186 -28.12 1.84 -10.47
CA ASP A 186 -29.20 1.80 -11.46
C ASP A 186 -29.66 0.41 -11.94
N MET A 187 -29.68 -0.58 -11.04
CA MET A 187 -30.42 -1.81 -11.30
C MET A 187 -31.81 -1.76 -10.69
N CYS A 188 -32.84 -1.92 -11.52
CA CYS A 188 -34.22 -2.09 -11.06
C CYS A 188 -34.32 -3.26 -10.07
N SER A 189 -34.95 -3.04 -8.91
CA SER A 189 -35.14 -4.05 -7.87
C SER A 189 -35.87 -5.30 -8.39
N THR A 190 -36.88 -5.10 -9.23
CA THR A 190 -37.63 -6.18 -9.89
C THR A 190 -36.74 -6.98 -10.85
N CYS A 191 -35.86 -6.31 -11.61
CA CYS A 191 -34.89 -6.98 -12.47
C CYS A 191 -33.91 -7.86 -11.66
N LEU A 192 -33.43 -7.35 -10.52
CA LEU A 192 -32.54 -8.09 -9.62
C LEU A 192 -33.25 -9.31 -9.01
N GLN A 193 -34.50 -9.15 -8.58
CA GLN A 193 -35.29 -10.23 -8.04
C GLN A 193 -35.49 -11.36 -9.06
N PHE A 194 -35.86 -11.04 -10.31
CA PHE A 194 -35.97 -12.06 -11.35
C PHE A 194 -34.64 -12.75 -11.63
N GLN A 195 -33.52 -12.02 -11.69
CA GLN A 195 -32.20 -12.64 -11.87
C GLN A 195 -31.85 -13.63 -10.76
N ASP A 196 -32.16 -13.30 -9.50
CA ASP A 196 -31.91 -14.17 -8.36
C ASP A 196 -32.80 -15.42 -8.39
N GLN A 197 -34.10 -15.25 -8.67
CA GLN A 197 -35.04 -16.37 -8.78
C GLN A 197 -34.71 -17.33 -9.93
N ILE A 198 -34.30 -16.81 -11.10
CA ILE A 198 -33.88 -17.63 -12.25
C ILE A 198 -32.62 -18.45 -11.94
N LYS A 199 -31.71 -17.92 -11.12
CA LYS A 199 -30.50 -18.64 -10.69
C LYS A 199 -30.82 -19.75 -9.69
N LYS A 200 -31.81 -19.54 -8.84
CA LYS A 200 -32.23 -20.48 -7.78
C LYS A 200 -33.18 -21.56 -8.28
N SER A 201 -33.95 -21.30 -9.34
CA SER A 201 -34.91 -22.27 -9.89
C SER A 201 -34.19 -23.46 -10.55
N LEU A 202 -34.47 -24.66 -10.05
CA LEU A 202 -33.99 -25.93 -10.61
C LEU A 202 -34.91 -26.47 -11.72
N ASP A 203 -36.21 -26.20 -11.60
CA ASP A 203 -37.21 -26.61 -12.60
C ASP A 203 -37.18 -25.70 -13.85
N ILE A 204 -37.22 -26.32 -15.02
CA ILE A 204 -37.10 -25.67 -16.32
C ILE A 204 -38.34 -24.83 -16.62
N ASN A 205 -39.54 -25.31 -16.26
CA ASN A 205 -40.80 -24.63 -16.56
C ASN A 205 -40.93 -23.32 -15.78
N THR A 206 -40.65 -23.36 -14.47
CA THR A 206 -40.61 -22.17 -13.61
C THR A 206 -39.53 -21.18 -14.06
N LYS A 207 -38.35 -21.67 -14.46
CA LYS A 207 -37.27 -20.83 -15.01
C LYS A 207 -37.69 -20.10 -16.29
N ASN A 208 -38.35 -20.79 -17.22
CA ASN A 208 -38.87 -20.21 -18.46
C ASN A 208 -39.93 -19.14 -18.18
N ARG A 209 -40.85 -19.39 -17.23
CA ARG A 209 -41.85 -18.40 -16.80
C ARG A 209 -41.21 -17.13 -16.25
N LEU A 210 -40.22 -17.26 -15.37
CA LEU A 210 -39.50 -16.13 -14.79
C LEU A 210 -38.71 -15.35 -15.85
N MET A 211 -38.10 -16.04 -16.82
CA MET A 211 -37.44 -15.39 -17.97
C MET A 211 -38.43 -14.61 -18.84
N ALA A 212 -39.62 -15.16 -19.10
CA ALA A 212 -40.68 -14.46 -19.84
C ALA A 212 -41.17 -13.20 -19.12
N GLN A 213 -41.42 -13.29 -17.81
CA GLN A 213 -41.81 -12.14 -16.97
C GLN A 213 -40.73 -11.06 -16.95
N GLN A 214 -39.45 -11.45 -16.84
CA GLN A 214 -38.34 -10.51 -16.89
C GLN A 214 -38.24 -9.79 -18.25
N ARG A 215 -38.47 -10.50 -19.36
CA ARG A 215 -38.51 -9.90 -20.70
C ARG A 215 -39.66 -8.90 -20.81
N ALA A 216 -40.86 -9.28 -20.40
CA ALA A 216 -42.03 -8.38 -20.41
C ALA A 216 -41.77 -7.10 -19.60
N HIS A 217 -41.18 -7.23 -18.40
CA HIS A 217 -40.81 -6.08 -17.57
C HIS A 217 -39.83 -5.14 -18.28
N LYS A 218 -38.80 -5.67 -18.95
CA LYS A 218 -37.83 -4.86 -19.72
C LYS A 218 -38.48 -4.15 -20.92
N ILE A 219 -39.38 -4.84 -21.63
CA ILE A 219 -40.11 -4.25 -22.77
C ILE A 219 -40.98 -3.10 -22.28
N ARG A 220 -41.76 -3.29 -21.21
CA ARG A 220 -42.59 -2.24 -20.61
C ARG A 220 -41.78 -1.01 -20.22
N ALA A 221 -40.63 -1.22 -19.56
CA ALA A 221 -39.73 -0.13 -19.21
C ALA A 221 -39.23 0.61 -20.46
N LYS A 222 -38.84 -0.11 -21.51
CA LYS A 222 -38.38 0.47 -22.78
C LYS A 222 -39.47 1.33 -23.43
N CYS A 223 -40.69 0.80 -23.57
CA CYS A 223 -41.83 1.53 -24.13
C CYS A 223 -42.17 2.77 -23.29
N PHE A 224 -42.13 2.68 -21.96
CA PHE A 224 -42.32 3.84 -21.08
C PHE A 224 -41.28 4.93 -21.33
N TYR A 225 -40.00 4.58 -21.48
CA TYR A 225 -38.95 5.55 -21.82
C TYR A 225 -39.04 6.09 -23.25
N GLU A 226 -39.62 5.33 -24.19
CA GLU A 226 -39.92 5.83 -25.54
C GLU A 226 -41.04 6.87 -25.48
N LEU A 227 -42.13 6.60 -24.77
CA LEU A 227 -43.21 7.56 -24.52
C LEU A 227 -42.72 8.84 -23.82
N LEU A 228 -41.81 8.73 -22.84
CA LEU A 228 -41.22 9.91 -22.18
C LEU A 228 -40.39 10.80 -23.12
N LYS A 229 -39.92 10.28 -24.25
CA LYS A 229 -39.16 11.04 -25.25
C LYS A 229 -40.06 11.69 -26.29
N GLU A 230 -41.31 11.27 -26.39
CA GLU A 230 -42.27 11.90 -27.28
C GLU A 230 -42.57 13.30 -26.73
N VAL A 231 -42.13 14.32 -27.47
CA VAL A 231 -42.42 15.72 -27.16
C VAL A 231 -43.81 16.01 -27.70
N HIS A 232 -44.78 16.24 -26.81
CA HIS A 232 -46.10 16.71 -27.23
C HIS A 232 -45.96 18.12 -27.81
N ALA A 233 -46.42 18.32 -29.05
CA ALA A 233 -46.34 19.58 -29.78
C ALA A 233 -47.32 20.65 -29.25
N ASP A 234 -48.25 20.25 -28.38
CA ASP A 234 -49.19 21.14 -27.73
C ASP A 234 -48.53 21.79 -26.53
N ASN A 235 -48.28 23.10 -26.62
CA ASN A 235 -47.57 23.93 -25.64
C ASN A 235 -48.24 24.02 -24.23
N GLU A 236 -49.24 23.19 -23.93
CA GLU A 236 -49.95 23.18 -22.65
C GLU A 236 -49.43 22.14 -21.64
N VAL A 237 -48.60 21.17 -22.05
CA VAL A 237 -48.13 20.11 -21.14
C VAL A 237 -46.63 20.22 -20.85
N VAL A 238 -46.29 20.57 -19.61
CA VAL A 238 -44.90 20.58 -19.13
C VAL A 238 -44.58 19.25 -18.43
N THR A 239 -43.79 18.41 -19.08
CA THR A 239 -43.34 17.13 -18.51
C THR A 239 -42.12 17.33 -17.61
N PHE A 240 -42.28 17.12 -16.31
CA PHE A 240 -41.17 17.08 -15.35
C PHE A 240 -40.83 15.63 -14.99
N SER A 241 -39.57 15.23 -15.18
CA SER A 241 -39.04 13.98 -14.66
C SER A 241 -38.10 14.26 -13.48
N PHE A 242 -38.38 13.65 -12.33
CA PHE A 242 -37.54 13.78 -11.14
C PHE A 242 -36.71 12.51 -10.97
N ASP A 243 -35.39 12.63 -11.08
CA ASP A 243 -34.46 11.59 -10.71
C ASP A 243 -34.28 11.56 -9.18
N CYS A 244 -34.97 10.63 -8.53
CA CYS A 244 -34.93 10.44 -7.07
C CYS A 244 -33.73 9.58 -6.59
N GLN A 245 -32.57 9.65 -7.25
CA GLN A 245 -31.37 8.86 -6.91
C GLN A 245 -30.70 9.21 -5.56
N LYS A 246 -31.11 10.28 -4.88
CA LYS A 246 -30.58 10.66 -3.54
C LYS A 246 -31.66 10.59 -2.46
N LYS A 247 -31.66 9.51 -1.67
CA LYS A 247 -32.13 9.58 -0.28
C LYS A 247 -30.94 10.00 0.59
N PRO A 248 -30.78 11.29 0.96
CA PRO A 248 -29.91 11.62 2.07
C PRO A 248 -30.40 10.83 3.29
N GLY A 249 -29.46 10.23 4.02
CA GLY A 249 -29.76 9.43 5.21
C GLY A 249 -30.78 10.14 6.10
N SER A 250 -31.75 9.37 6.56
CA SER A 250 -32.83 9.80 7.44
C SER A 250 -32.29 10.51 8.68
N ALA A 251 -32.11 11.83 8.56
CA ALA A 251 -32.06 12.70 9.71
C ALA A 251 -33.44 12.62 10.36
N LYS A 252 -33.50 11.99 11.53
CA LYS A 252 -34.64 12.06 12.44
C LYS A 252 -34.81 13.52 12.85
N ASN A 253 -35.50 14.32 12.05
CA ASN A 253 -36.00 15.63 12.45
C ASN A 253 -37.51 15.65 12.22
N ARG A 254 -38.24 15.65 13.34
CA ARG A 254 -39.65 16.01 13.42
C ARG A 254 -39.81 17.42 12.85
N ARG A 255 -40.37 17.53 11.64
CA ARG A 255 -41.23 18.63 11.12
C ARG A 255 -41.14 18.68 9.59
N SER A 256 -42.01 17.93 8.93
CA SER A 256 -42.57 18.25 7.60
C SER A 256 -43.60 17.19 7.21
N SER A 257 -44.74 17.19 7.92
CA SER A 257 -45.85 16.27 7.69
C SER A 257 -46.72 16.61 6.46
N SER A 258 -46.30 17.51 5.56
CA SER A 258 -47.12 17.95 4.43
C SER A 258 -46.68 17.44 3.04
N LEU A 259 -45.46 16.89 2.89
CA LEU A 259 -44.97 16.41 1.58
C LEU A 259 -45.11 14.90 1.35
N LEU A 260 -45.38 14.12 2.40
CA LEU A 260 -45.61 12.68 2.30
C LEU A 260 -47.05 12.29 1.90
N GLN A 261 -47.99 13.24 1.89
CA GLN A 261 -49.37 13.00 1.45
C GLN A 261 -49.57 13.11 -0.07
N TYR A 262 -48.66 13.78 -0.80
CA TYR A 262 -48.83 13.96 -2.25
C TYR A 262 -48.32 12.79 -3.09
N ALA A 263 -47.32 12.03 -2.63
CA ALA A 263 -46.81 10.87 -3.38
C ALA A 263 -47.72 9.63 -3.28
N ALA A 264 -48.51 9.50 -2.21
CA ALA A 264 -49.42 8.36 -2.02
C ALA A 264 -50.69 8.45 -2.90
N LYS A 265 -51.05 9.65 -3.39
CA LYS A 265 -52.27 9.86 -4.19
C LYS A 265 -52.08 9.59 -5.69
N LEU A 266 -50.84 9.55 -6.18
CA LEU A 266 -50.55 9.24 -7.59
C LEU A 266 -50.32 7.74 -7.86
N LEU A 267 -50.02 6.96 -6.82
CA LEU A 267 -49.95 5.49 -6.94
C LEU A 267 -51.31 4.80 -6.82
N SER A 268 -52.36 5.48 -6.32
CA SER A 268 -53.72 4.93 -6.29
C SER A 268 -54.51 5.15 -7.60
N LEU A 269 -54.00 5.96 -8.53
CA LEU A 269 -54.67 6.24 -9.81
C LEU A 269 -54.27 5.26 -10.94
N CYS A 270 -53.22 4.46 -10.78
CA CYS A 270 -52.85 3.41 -11.75
C CYS A 270 -53.47 2.03 -11.46
N ASN A 271 -54.35 1.91 -10.46
CA ASN A 271 -54.94 0.63 -10.04
C ASN A 271 -56.46 0.51 -10.26
N CYS A 272 -57.10 1.38 -11.05
CA CYS A 272 -58.53 1.27 -11.37
C CYS A 272 -58.79 1.62 -12.84
N THR A 273 -58.75 0.62 -13.72
CA THR A 273 -59.68 0.43 -14.86
C THR A 273 -59.45 -0.97 -15.44
N GLY A 274 -59.83 -1.97 -14.65
CA GLY A 274 -60.38 -3.19 -15.20
C GLY A 274 -61.86 -3.17 -14.82
N ASP A 275 -62.73 -2.95 -15.81
CA ASP A 275 -64.08 -3.50 -15.87
C ASP A 275 -64.69 -3.17 -17.25
N PHE A 276 -65.16 -4.25 -17.89
CA PHE A 276 -65.70 -4.46 -19.25
C PHE A 276 -64.69 -4.68 -20.39
#